data_AF-A0A645EYF9-F1
#
_entry.id   AF-A0A645EYF9-F1
#
_cell.length_a   1.000
_cell.length_b   1.000
_cell.length_c   1.000
_cell.angle_alpha   90.00
_cell.angle_beta   90.00
_cell.angle_gamma   90.00
#
_symmetry.space_group_name_H-M   'P 1'
#
loop_
_entity.id
_entity.type
_entity.pdbx_description
1 polymer ?
#
loop_
_entity_poly.entity_id
_entity_poly.type
_entity_poly.pdbx_seq_one_letter_code
_entity_poly.pdbx_strand_id
1 'polypeptide(L)' 'MFSVRGDDRIGAENKQRLIQEYVPGKQITLAHIIASPQHTIYKKLGISEDKQAALGILTIIPS' A
#
# COMPACT_ATOMS: atom_id res chain seq x y z
N MET A 1 -39.77 -23.06 34.33
CA MET A 1 -39.92 -22.04 33.27
C MET A 1 -38.66 -22.12 32.41
N PHE A 2 -38.81 -22.31 31.10
CA PHE A 2 -37.74 -22.67 30.16
C PHE A 2 -36.81 -21.49 29.82
N SER A 3 -35.49 -21.78 29.83
CA SER A 3 -34.30 -21.21 29.16
C SER A 3 -34.39 -19.90 28.36
N VAL A 4 -33.37 -19.03 28.48
CA VAL A 4 -32.53 -18.53 27.35
C VAL A 4 -31.14 -18.17 27.92
N ARG A 5 -30.12 -19.02 27.76
CA ARG A 5 -29.01 -18.95 26.78
C ARG A 5 -28.10 -17.74 26.92
N GLY A 6 -26.81 -18.04 27.14
CA GLY A 6 -25.71 -17.08 27.20
C GLY A 6 -25.59 -16.25 25.93
N ASP A 7 -25.20 -15.01 26.12
CA ASP A 7 -24.87 -14.08 25.04
C ASP A 7 -23.39 -13.70 25.15
N ASP A 8 -22.53 -14.62 24.72
CA ASP A 8 -21.11 -14.35 24.41
C ASP A 8 -21.01 -13.52 23.10
N ARG A 9 -21.71 -12.39 23.02
CA ARG A 9 -21.69 -11.49 21.85
C ARG A 9 -20.78 -10.28 22.06
N ILE A 10 -19.53 -10.52 22.42
CA ILE A 10 -18.48 -9.50 22.34
C ILE A 10 -18.04 -9.38 20.88
N GLY A 11 -18.71 -8.55 20.07
CA GLY A 11 -18.24 -8.38 18.68
C GLY A 11 -18.85 -7.23 17.88
N ALA A 12 -20.07 -6.80 18.20
CA ALA A 12 -20.77 -5.81 17.39
C ALA A 12 -21.23 -4.57 18.16
N GLU A 13 -21.59 -4.69 19.44
CA GLU A 13 -22.30 -3.61 20.15
C GLU A 13 -21.40 -2.46 20.65
N ASN A 14 -20.08 -2.64 20.65
CA ASN A 14 -19.12 -1.63 21.15
C ASN A 14 -18.22 -1.02 20.07
N LYS A 15 -18.55 -1.17 18.77
CA LYS A 15 -17.78 -0.52 17.69
C LYS A 15 -18.30 0.88 17.41
N GLN A 16 -17.52 1.89 17.79
CA GLN A 16 -17.79 3.28 17.45
C GLN A 16 -17.78 3.47 15.92
N ARG A 17 -18.85 4.03 15.37
CA ARG A 17 -18.95 4.35 13.94
C ARG A 17 -18.45 5.77 13.71
N LEU A 18 -17.53 5.93 12.76
CA LEU A 18 -17.00 7.22 12.31
C LEU A 18 -17.16 7.32 10.79
N ILE A 19 -17.68 8.44 10.30
CA ILE A 19 -17.64 8.77 8.88
C ILE A 19 -16.30 9.46 8.64
N GLN A 20 -15.48 8.89 7.76
CA GLN A 20 -14.19 9.45 7.40
C GLN A 20 -14.08 9.49 5.88
N GLU A 21 -13.98 10.68 5.33
CA GLU A 21 -13.63 10.88 3.94
C GLU A 21 -12.12 10.91 3.82
N TYR A 22 -11.56 10.00 3.02
CA TYR A 22 -10.13 9.95 2.80
C TYR A 22 -9.77 10.88 1.64
N VAL A 23 -8.88 11.83 1.92
CA VAL A 23 -8.21 12.65 0.91
C VAL A 23 -6.73 12.28 0.91
N PRO A 24 -6.15 11.89 -0.24
CA PRO A 24 -4.72 11.61 -0.31
C PRO A 24 -3.94 12.92 -0.11
N GLY A 25 -2.87 12.92 0.68
CA GLY A 25 -2.02 14.10 0.90
C GLY A 25 -0.92 14.26 -0.17
N LYS A 26 -0.26 15.43 -0.23
CA LYS A 26 0.91 15.66 -1.12
C LYS A 26 2.16 15.09 -0.47
N GLN A 27 2.63 13.95 -0.95
CA GLN A 27 3.80 13.31 -0.34
C GLN A 27 4.65 12.56 -1.36
N ILE A 28 5.98 12.62 -1.16
CA ILE A 28 6.94 11.69 -1.76
C ILE A 28 7.33 10.70 -0.67
N THR A 29 7.01 9.43 -0.86
CA THR A 29 7.29 8.36 0.11
C THR A 29 8.58 7.62 -0.20
N LEU A 30 9.02 7.62 -1.46
CA LEU A 30 10.26 6.99 -1.90
C LEU A 30 10.90 7.82 -3.02
N ALA A 31 12.21 8.04 -2.92
CA ALA A 31 13.05 8.59 -3.97
C ALA A 31 14.42 7.89 -3.90
N HIS A 32 14.63 6.90 -4.75
CA HIS A 32 15.79 6.01 -4.68
C HIS A 32 16.44 5.83 -6.04
N ILE A 33 17.76 5.68 -6.06
CA ILE A 33 18.54 5.39 -7.27
C ILE A 33 19.24 4.05 -7.12
N ILE A 34 19.07 3.18 -8.11
CA ILE A 34 19.83 1.95 -8.28
C ILE A 34 20.84 2.20 -9.40
N ALA A 35 22.12 2.39 -9.03
CA ALA A 35 23.18 2.75 -9.97
C ALA A 35 23.48 1.65 -11.00
N SER A 36 23.47 0.38 -10.58
CA SER A 36 23.73 -0.78 -11.44
C SER A 36 22.69 -1.89 -11.16
N PRO A 37 21.50 -1.78 -11.76
CA PRO A 37 20.46 -2.80 -11.64
C PRO A 37 20.87 -4.10 -12.33
N GLN A 38 20.41 -5.23 -11.79
CA GLN A 38 20.58 -6.51 -12.47
C GLN A 38 19.81 -6.52 -13.79
N HIS A 39 20.39 -7.15 -14.82
CA HIS A 39 19.81 -7.18 -16.17
C HIS A 39 18.36 -7.68 -16.21
N THR A 40 18.05 -8.68 -15.38
CA THR A 40 16.71 -9.27 -15.25
C THR A 40 15.65 -8.26 -14.79
N ILE A 41 16.04 -7.18 -14.12
CA ILE A 41 15.14 -6.13 -13.64
C ILE A 41 14.59 -5.32 -14.82
N TYR A 42 15.43 -4.95 -15.80
CA TYR A 42 14.96 -4.20 -16.98
C TYR A 42 13.88 -4.97 -17.74
N LYS A 43 14.10 -6.27 -17.97
CA LYS A 43 13.12 -7.15 -18.62
C LYS A 43 11.79 -7.22 -17.85
N LYS A 44 11.85 -7.33 -16.51
CA LYS A 44 10.65 -7.40 -15.67
C LYS A 44 9.89 -6.06 -15.63
N LEU A 45 10.59 -4.95 -15.79
CA LEU A 45 10.02 -3.61 -15.83
C LEU A 45 9.63 -3.15 -17.24
N GLY A 46 9.88 -3.98 -18.27
CA GLY A 46 9.58 -3.64 -19.68
C GLY A 46 10.47 -2.53 -20.25
N ILE A 47 11.67 -2.35 -19.69
CA ILE A 47 12.65 -1.35 -20.14
C ILE A 47 13.57 -1.99 -21.19
N SER A 48 13.86 -1.26 -22.26
CA SER A 48 14.78 -1.72 -23.31
C SER A 48 16.17 -2.04 -22.73
N GLU A 49 16.71 -3.20 -23.10
CA GLU A 49 17.98 -3.72 -22.60
C GLU A 49 19.20 -3.05 -23.25
N ASP A 50 18.96 -2.21 -24.27
CA ASP A 50 19.94 -1.63 -25.18
C ASP A 50 20.94 -0.68 -24.47
N LYS A 51 20.61 -0.22 -23.26
CA LYS A 51 21.46 0.64 -22.45
C LYS A 51 21.38 0.24 -20.98
N GLN A 52 22.48 -0.28 -20.43
CA GLN A 52 22.66 -0.37 -18.98
C GLN A 52 22.75 1.04 -18.39
N ALA A 53 21.67 1.48 -17.75
CA ALA A 53 21.54 2.79 -17.13
C ALA A 53 21.07 2.65 -15.68
N ALA A 54 21.43 3.61 -14.83
CA ALA A 54 20.89 3.70 -13.48
C ALA A 54 19.35 3.84 -13.51
N LEU A 55 18.66 3.28 -12.51
CA LEU A 55 17.21 3.38 -12.36
C LEU A 55 16.85 4.31 -11.21
N GLY A 56 15.97 5.27 -11.47
CA GLY A 56 15.30 6.07 -10.45
C GLY A 56 13.93 5.50 -10.12
N ILE A 57 13.62 5.32 -8.84
CA ILE A 57 12.32 4.85 -8.36
C ILE A 57 11.72 5.96 -7.49
N LEU A 58 10.47 6.32 -7.80
CA LEU A 58 9.71 7.34 -7.08
C LEU A 58 8.37 6.76 -6.66
N THR A 59 7.93 7.08 -5.45
CA THR A 59 6.55 6.83 -5.01
C THR A 59 5.97 8.15 -4.55
N ILE A 60 4.90 8.57 -5.23
CA ILE A 60 4.28 9.88 -5.06
C ILE A 60 2.81 9.65 -4.75
N ILE A 61 2.32 10.31 -3.72
CA ILE A 61 0.90 10.37 -3.35
C ILE A 61 0.35 11.68 -3.91
N PRO A 62 -0.67 11.64 -4.79
CA PRO A 62 -1.26 12.83 -5.41
C PRO A 62 -2.23 13.52 -4.46
N SER A 63 -2.40 14.83 -4.62
CA SER A 63 -3.38 15.67 -3.91
C SER A 63 -3.63 16.94 -4.73
#